data_AF-A0A448IYH7-F1
#
_entry.id   AF-A0A448IYH7-F1
#
_cell.length_a   1.000
_cell.length_b   1.000
_cell.length_c   1.000
_cell.angle_alpha   90.00
_cell.angle_beta   90.00
_cell.angle_gamma   90.00
#
_symmetry.space_group_name_H-M   'P 1'
#
loop_
_entity.id
_entity.type
_entity.pdbx_description
1 polymer ?
#
loop_
_entity_poly.entity_id
_entity_poly.type
_entity_poly.pdbx_seq_one_letter_code
_entity_poly.pdbx_strand_id
1 'polypeptide(L)'
;MVATISVVEATQPARLLDAADAQAADAAAVTVESEVQHRGLAVVRNIWQADAADTAVATAEKNLARQHALQAKLTNYAAALRFGGTNLGPLRSQILAMVSQARALGGMVADDGTVVGARTMGVMTAALAAAYTASLRSMLAMFNRIDATTAEALRTGGPLPQTPPAPDFAWTDEDLYRGGVDGAPAGSDVNQDGIGDCYLVATMSAIAHADPQWIRDRISYDPQTGLFDVTMWDGAGWRHISVTQADVDANIAAGGASGVDNVVTGAPLWPAVLESAYATLKAPGQGIQGIERGVTPPALEALTGNDGRWIIPATEWMTPSQNIDGQIAEALSGHQPVMLSTSVFGGPLDDMHVYSIEGLAGTGSDAVVTLRNPWGPDSGPPVIEARLGDLIGTGPAAGLGLGPTAMINIGRMGS
;
A
#
# COMPACT_ATOMS: atom_id res chain seq x y z
N MET A 1 -14.51 -1.28 -21.38
CA MET A 1 -15.38 -2.37 -20.91
C MET A 1 -14.63 -3.02 -19.77
N VAL A 2 -15.17 -3.13 -18.56
CA VAL A 2 -14.42 -3.75 -17.45
C VAL A 2 -14.15 -5.22 -17.80
N ALA A 3 -12.88 -5.66 -17.76
CA ALA A 3 -12.52 -7.03 -18.08
C ALA A 3 -13.06 -7.98 -17.00
N THR A 4 -13.81 -8.98 -17.42
CA THR A 4 -14.26 -10.09 -16.57
C THR A 4 -13.57 -11.39 -16.99
N ILE A 5 -13.64 -12.43 -16.17
CA ILE A 5 -13.07 -13.74 -16.51
C ILE A 5 -13.65 -14.26 -17.83
N SER A 6 -14.97 -14.17 -18.01
CA SER A 6 -15.63 -14.58 -19.26
C SER A 6 -15.17 -13.77 -20.47
N VAL A 7 -14.96 -12.45 -20.31
CA VAL A 7 -14.41 -11.61 -21.39
C VAL A 7 -12.99 -12.05 -21.73
N VAL A 8 -12.12 -12.23 -20.73
CA VAL A 8 -10.73 -12.69 -20.90
C VAL A 8 -10.69 -14.05 -21.61
N GLU A 9 -11.55 -14.99 -21.22
CA GLU A 9 -11.67 -16.30 -21.84
C GLU A 9 -12.03 -16.20 -23.33
N ALA A 10 -12.97 -15.32 -23.68
CA ALA A 10 -13.44 -15.11 -25.04
C ALA A 10 -12.45 -14.36 -25.94
N THR A 11 -11.51 -13.60 -25.37
CA THR A 11 -10.53 -12.83 -26.16
C THR A 11 -9.56 -13.72 -26.95
N GLN A 12 -9.09 -13.21 -28.08
CA GLN A 12 -8.10 -13.87 -28.94
C GLN A 12 -6.90 -12.95 -29.25
N PRO A 13 -6.01 -12.68 -28.27
CA PRO A 13 -4.88 -11.77 -28.45
C PRO A 13 -3.93 -12.14 -29.60
N ALA A 14 -3.85 -13.42 -29.97
CA ALA A 14 -3.05 -13.87 -31.11
C ALA A 14 -3.48 -13.20 -32.44
N ARG A 15 -4.78 -12.93 -32.63
CA ARG A 15 -5.26 -12.22 -33.83
C ARG A 15 -4.76 -10.79 -33.93
N LEU A 16 -4.40 -10.16 -32.81
CA LEU A 16 -3.78 -8.84 -32.82
C LEU A 16 -2.36 -8.92 -33.40
N LEU A 17 -1.62 -10.00 -33.12
CA LEU A 17 -0.29 -10.21 -33.71
C LEU A 17 -0.38 -10.43 -35.23
N ASP A 18 -1.33 -11.26 -35.67
CA ASP A 18 -1.58 -11.48 -37.11
C ASP A 18 -1.92 -10.16 -37.82
N ALA A 19 -2.79 -9.34 -37.21
CA ALA A 19 -3.14 -8.03 -37.73
C ALA A 19 -1.96 -7.05 -37.71
N ALA A 20 -1.10 -7.11 -36.68
CA ALA A 20 0.10 -6.28 -36.60
C ALA A 20 1.06 -6.56 -37.75
N ASP A 21 1.25 -7.84 -38.09
CA ASP A 21 2.15 -8.25 -39.17
C ASP A 21 1.61 -7.83 -40.55
N ALA A 22 0.29 -7.97 -40.77
CA ALA A 22 -0.36 -7.45 -41.97
C ALA A 22 -0.19 -5.92 -42.10
N GLN A 23 -0.42 -5.19 -41.01
CA GLN A 23 -0.28 -3.74 -40.98
C GLN A 23 1.16 -3.27 -41.21
N ALA A 24 2.15 -4.01 -40.68
CA ALA A 24 3.56 -3.75 -40.90
C ALA A 24 3.96 -3.99 -42.37
N ALA A 25 3.39 -5.01 -43.02
CA ALA A 25 3.59 -5.27 -44.44
C ALA A 25 3.04 -4.12 -45.30
N ASP A 26 1.86 -3.60 -44.98
CA ASP A 26 1.28 -2.44 -45.66
C ASP A 26 2.14 -1.17 -45.49
N ALA A 27 2.65 -0.92 -44.28
CA ALA A 27 3.56 0.20 -44.02
C ALA A 27 4.87 0.09 -44.82
N ALA A 28 5.41 -1.12 -44.96
CA ALA A 28 6.59 -1.38 -45.77
C ALA A 28 6.32 -1.15 -47.26
N ALA A 29 5.15 -1.58 -47.77
CA ALA A 29 4.75 -1.32 -49.15
C ALA A 29 4.64 0.17 -49.47
N VAL A 30 4.03 0.97 -48.59
CA VAL A 30 3.95 2.44 -48.75
C VAL A 30 5.34 3.08 -48.75
N THR A 31 6.26 2.57 -47.91
CA THR A 31 7.66 3.05 -47.89
C THR A 31 8.34 2.84 -49.24
N VAL A 32 8.26 1.63 -49.79
CA VAL A 32 8.87 1.29 -51.09
C VAL A 32 8.34 2.19 -52.21
N GLU A 33 7.01 2.38 -52.25
CA GLU A 33 6.37 3.24 -53.27
C GLU A 33 6.75 4.72 -53.11
N SER A 34 6.79 5.23 -51.88
CA SER A 34 7.18 6.62 -51.59
C SER A 34 8.62 6.90 -52.04
N GLU A 35 9.54 5.94 -51.83
CA GLU A 35 10.92 6.07 -52.30
C GLU A 35 11.04 6.10 -53.83
N VAL A 36 10.24 5.29 -54.54
CA VAL A 36 10.18 5.32 -56.01
C VAL A 36 9.70 6.68 -56.49
N GLN A 37 8.63 7.21 -55.89
CA GLN A 37 8.08 8.53 -56.24
C GLN A 37 9.06 9.67 -55.91
N HIS A 38 9.77 9.58 -54.78
CA HIS A 38 10.79 10.57 -54.41
C HIS A 38 11.96 10.60 -55.41
N ARG A 39 12.44 9.43 -55.85
CA ARG A 39 13.47 9.34 -56.91
C ARG A 39 12.95 9.90 -58.24
N GLY A 40 11.72 9.57 -58.62
CA GLY A 40 11.08 10.10 -59.84
C GLY A 40 10.94 11.63 -59.81
N LEU A 41 10.54 12.19 -58.66
CA LEU A 41 10.41 13.64 -58.47
C LEU A 41 11.76 14.36 -58.62
N ALA A 42 12.83 13.78 -58.10
CA ALA A 42 14.18 14.33 -58.27
C ALA A 42 14.61 14.38 -59.75
N VAL A 43 14.22 13.39 -60.55
CA VAL A 43 14.48 13.37 -62.00
C VAL A 43 13.68 14.46 -62.71
N VAL A 44 12.38 14.62 -62.40
CA VAL A 44 11.53 15.66 -63.00
C VAL A 44 12.10 17.07 -62.73
N ARG A 45 12.54 17.34 -61.50
CA ARG A 45 13.20 18.61 -61.13
C ARG A 45 14.44 18.93 -61.96
N ASN A 46 15.21 17.90 -62.31
CA ASN A 46 16.44 18.08 -63.07
C ASN A 46 16.19 18.31 -64.56
N ILE A 47 15.09 17.80 -65.11
CA ILE A 47 14.84 17.77 -66.56
C ILE A 47 13.85 18.86 -67.00
N TRP A 48 12.89 19.25 -66.15
CA TRP A 48 11.83 20.18 -66.52
C TRP A 48 11.84 21.43 -65.63
N GLN A 49 12.23 22.58 -66.22
CA GLN A 49 12.31 23.87 -65.54
C GLN A 49 11.38 24.89 -66.23
N ALA A 50 10.14 24.97 -65.75
CA ALA A 50 9.11 25.92 -66.19
C ALA A 50 8.06 26.11 -65.07
N ASP A 51 7.25 27.17 -65.08
CA ASP A 51 6.25 27.46 -64.03
C ASP A 51 5.25 26.30 -63.79
N ALA A 52 4.89 25.57 -64.86
CA ALA A 52 4.05 24.38 -64.76
C ALA A 52 4.75 23.20 -64.05
N ALA A 53 6.08 23.12 -64.14
CA ALA A 53 6.90 22.13 -63.45
C ALA A 53 6.89 22.40 -61.93
N ASP A 54 7.00 23.65 -61.50
CA ASP A 54 6.98 24.03 -60.08
C ASP A 54 5.65 23.65 -59.42
N THR A 55 4.54 23.88 -60.11
CA THR A 55 3.20 23.50 -59.61
C THR A 55 3.04 21.98 -59.51
N ALA A 56 3.55 21.24 -60.49
CA ALA A 56 3.54 19.77 -60.48
C ALA A 56 4.42 19.20 -59.36
N VAL A 57 5.61 19.76 -59.16
CA VAL A 57 6.54 19.41 -58.09
C VAL A 57 5.91 19.66 -56.72
N ALA A 58 5.32 20.84 -56.49
CA ALA A 58 4.65 21.16 -55.23
C ALA A 58 3.48 20.20 -54.93
N THR A 59 2.74 19.80 -55.96
CA THR A 59 1.66 18.81 -55.83
C THR A 59 2.22 17.42 -55.47
N ALA A 60 3.31 17.00 -56.11
CA ALA A 60 3.98 15.74 -55.81
C ALA A 60 4.53 15.69 -54.39
N GLU A 61 5.16 16.78 -53.91
CA GLU A 61 5.64 16.90 -52.53
C GLU A 61 4.49 16.79 -51.52
N LYS A 62 3.36 17.44 -51.80
CA LYS A 62 2.17 17.34 -50.95
C LYS A 62 1.63 15.90 -50.89
N ASN A 63 1.70 15.17 -52.00
CA ASN A 63 1.29 13.77 -52.04
C ASN A 63 2.28 12.85 -51.29
N LEU A 64 3.58 13.07 -51.44
CA LEU A 64 4.62 12.38 -50.67
C LEU A 64 4.46 12.63 -49.17
N ALA A 65 4.20 13.86 -48.75
CA ALA A 65 3.95 14.19 -47.35
C ALA A 65 2.73 13.44 -46.78
N ARG A 66 1.67 13.29 -47.59
CA ARG A 66 0.49 12.48 -47.21
C ARG A 66 0.82 10.99 -47.10
N GLN A 67 1.65 10.46 -48.00
CA GLN A 67 2.10 9.07 -47.95
C GLN A 67 2.98 8.80 -46.73
N HIS A 68 3.90 9.71 -46.39
CA HIS A 68 4.69 9.62 -45.15
C HIS A 68 3.80 9.66 -43.90
N ALA A 69 2.80 10.55 -43.85
CA ALA A 69 1.86 10.60 -42.73
C ALA A 69 1.03 9.30 -42.62
N LEU A 70 0.62 8.73 -43.75
CA LEU A 70 -0.06 7.43 -43.78
C LEU A 70 0.88 6.33 -43.27
N GLN A 71 2.10 6.25 -43.78
CA GLN A 71 3.11 5.26 -43.38
C GLN A 71 3.37 5.31 -41.87
N ALA A 72 3.60 6.50 -41.31
CA ALA A 72 3.76 6.68 -39.86
C ALA A 72 2.54 6.15 -39.08
N LYS A 73 1.33 6.43 -39.56
CA LYS A 73 0.09 5.95 -38.95
C LYS A 73 -0.06 4.43 -39.02
N LEU A 74 0.27 3.81 -40.17
CA LEU A 74 0.27 2.35 -40.32
C LEU A 74 1.30 1.70 -39.38
N THR A 75 2.49 2.28 -39.24
CA THR A 75 3.51 1.83 -38.29
C THR A 75 3.02 1.93 -36.84
N ASN A 76 2.36 3.02 -36.46
CA ASN A 76 1.77 3.16 -35.13
C ASN A 76 0.68 2.13 -34.86
N TYR A 77 -0.18 1.83 -35.85
CA TYR A 77 -1.16 0.76 -35.74
C TYR A 77 -0.54 -0.61 -35.59
N ALA A 78 0.50 -0.94 -36.37
CA ALA A 78 1.21 -2.20 -36.23
C ALA A 78 1.83 -2.33 -34.82
N ALA A 79 2.42 -1.25 -34.29
CA ALA A 79 2.96 -1.22 -32.95
C ALA A 79 1.88 -1.43 -31.88
N ALA A 80 0.74 -0.73 -31.99
CA ALA A 80 -0.41 -0.85 -31.08
C ALA A 80 -0.96 -2.28 -31.00
N LEU A 81 -1.19 -2.90 -32.17
CA LEU A 81 -1.66 -4.27 -32.29
C LEU A 81 -0.66 -5.26 -31.70
N ARG A 82 0.63 -5.07 -31.99
CA ARG A 82 1.69 -5.92 -31.45
C ARG A 82 1.76 -5.81 -29.93
N PHE A 83 1.72 -4.61 -29.38
CA PHE A 83 1.69 -4.37 -27.93
C PHE A 83 0.51 -5.08 -27.26
N GLY A 84 -0.70 -4.95 -27.82
CA GLY A 84 -1.88 -5.64 -27.29
C GLY A 84 -1.70 -7.16 -27.32
N GLY A 85 -1.27 -7.72 -28.45
CA GLY A 85 -1.06 -9.16 -28.60
C GLY A 85 0.01 -9.73 -27.67
N THR A 86 1.17 -9.06 -27.54
CA THR A 86 2.28 -9.52 -26.71
C THR A 86 1.99 -9.46 -25.21
N ASN A 87 1.13 -8.54 -24.76
CA ASN A 87 0.83 -8.37 -23.33
C ASN A 87 -0.47 -9.06 -22.90
N LEU A 88 -1.55 -8.98 -23.69
CA LEU A 88 -2.83 -9.61 -23.35
C LEU A 88 -2.76 -11.15 -23.42
N GLY A 89 -1.96 -11.73 -24.31
CA GLY A 89 -1.85 -13.18 -24.48
C GLY A 89 -1.32 -13.91 -23.23
N PRO A 90 -0.12 -13.53 -22.72
CA PRO A 90 0.42 -14.07 -21.47
C PRO A 90 -0.47 -13.79 -20.27
N LEU A 91 -0.99 -12.56 -20.12
CA LEU A 91 -1.84 -12.18 -18.99
C LEU A 91 -3.16 -12.96 -18.98
N ARG A 92 -3.80 -13.16 -20.14
CA ARG A 92 -4.94 -14.06 -20.30
C ARG A 92 -4.62 -15.46 -19.79
N SER A 93 -3.47 -16.00 -20.19
CA SER A 93 -3.06 -17.35 -19.80
C SER A 93 -2.84 -17.46 -18.30
N GLN A 94 -2.24 -16.44 -17.67
CA GLN A 94 -2.03 -16.37 -16.23
C GLN A 94 -3.35 -16.27 -15.45
N ILE A 95 -4.28 -15.42 -15.88
CA ILE A 95 -5.62 -15.29 -15.28
C ILE A 95 -6.32 -16.65 -15.33
N LEU A 96 -6.41 -17.29 -16.50
CA LEU A 96 -7.11 -18.57 -16.65
C LEU A 96 -6.44 -19.70 -15.85
N ALA A 97 -5.11 -19.72 -15.77
CA ALA A 97 -4.38 -20.67 -14.94
C ALA A 97 -4.71 -20.48 -13.45
N MET A 98 -4.74 -19.24 -12.96
CA MET A 98 -5.04 -18.96 -11.55
C MET A 98 -6.51 -19.25 -11.20
N VAL A 99 -7.44 -18.98 -12.13
CA VAL A 99 -8.84 -19.40 -12.00
C VAL A 99 -8.95 -20.93 -11.91
N SER A 100 -8.22 -21.67 -12.75
CA SER A 100 -8.18 -23.13 -12.71
C SER A 100 -7.62 -23.64 -11.39
N GLN A 101 -6.56 -23.01 -10.87
CA GLN A 101 -5.94 -23.36 -9.60
C GLN A 101 -6.89 -23.11 -8.43
N ALA A 102 -7.53 -21.94 -8.38
CA ALA A 102 -8.52 -21.61 -7.35
C ALA A 102 -9.66 -22.66 -7.32
N ARG A 103 -10.17 -23.04 -8.49
CA ARG A 103 -11.20 -24.09 -8.62
C ARG A 103 -10.71 -25.45 -8.14
N ALA A 104 -9.48 -25.85 -8.49
CA ALA A 104 -8.88 -27.11 -8.04
C ALA A 104 -8.71 -27.19 -6.51
N LEU A 105 -8.52 -26.05 -5.84
CA LEU A 105 -8.42 -25.94 -4.38
C LEU A 105 -9.78 -25.91 -3.67
N GLY A 106 -10.89 -25.97 -4.41
CA GLY A 106 -12.26 -25.91 -3.89
C GLY A 106 -12.85 -24.50 -3.83
N GLY A 107 -12.26 -23.53 -4.54
CA GLY A 107 -12.81 -22.18 -4.67
C GLY A 107 -13.87 -22.09 -5.77
N MET A 108 -14.93 -21.33 -5.52
CA MET A 108 -15.85 -20.84 -6.55
C MET A 108 -15.39 -19.45 -6.98
N VAL A 109 -15.22 -19.25 -8.28
CA VAL A 109 -14.70 -18.00 -8.85
C VAL A 109 -15.79 -17.31 -9.66
N ALA A 110 -16.16 -16.10 -9.25
CA ALA A 110 -17.11 -15.22 -9.94
C ALA A 110 -16.43 -14.41 -11.04
N ASP A 111 -17.22 -13.86 -11.96
CA ASP A 111 -16.72 -13.24 -13.19
C ASP A 111 -15.90 -11.96 -12.94
N ASP A 112 -16.14 -11.29 -11.80
CA ASP A 112 -15.39 -10.12 -11.34
C ASP A 112 -14.06 -10.47 -10.65
N GLY A 113 -13.67 -11.76 -10.65
CA GLY A 113 -12.46 -12.24 -9.98
C GLY A 113 -12.64 -12.58 -8.50
N THR A 114 -13.84 -12.46 -7.94
CA THR A 114 -14.09 -12.85 -6.54
C THR A 114 -14.01 -14.36 -6.36
N VAL A 115 -13.25 -14.81 -5.37
CA VAL A 115 -13.12 -16.22 -4.98
C VAL A 115 -13.73 -16.43 -3.59
N VAL A 116 -14.54 -17.48 -3.47
CA VAL A 116 -15.09 -17.93 -2.18
C VAL A 116 -14.85 -19.42 -1.99
N GLY A 117 -14.61 -19.87 -0.76
CA GLY A 117 -14.43 -21.31 -0.47
C GLY A 117 -15.74 -22.10 -0.54
N ALA A 118 -15.71 -23.30 -1.12
CA ALA A 118 -16.83 -24.23 -1.04
C ALA A 118 -16.98 -24.78 0.39
N ARG A 119 -18.12 -24.54 1.03
CA ARG A 119 -18.37 -24.86 2.46
C ARG A 119 -18.26 -26.35 2.84
N THR A 120 -18.14 -27.25 1.86
CA THR A 120 -18.28 -28.70 2.08
C THR A 120 -17.09 -29.55 1.63
N MET A 121 -16.20 -29.05 0.76
CA MET A 121 -14.97 -29.76 0.32
C MET A 121 -13.91 -28.78 -0.20
N GLY A 122 -12.65 -28.90 0.25
CA GLY A 122 -11.50 -28.16 -0.30
C GLY A 122 -10.54 -27.62 0.77
N VAL A 123 -9.37 -27.14 0.32
CA VAL A 123 -8.35 -26.45 1.16
C VAL A 123 -8.48 -24.91 1.08
N MET A 124 -9.48 -24.41 0.35
CA MET A 124 -9.74 -22.98 0.15
C MET A 124 -10.33 -22.32 1.41
N THR A 125 -9.45 -21.87 2.30
CA THR A 125 -9.82 -21.07 3.48
C THR A 125 -10.28 -19.67 3.10
N ALA A 126 -10.92 -18.94 4.02
CA ALA A 126 -11.34 -17.55 3.79
C ALA A 126 -10.15 -16.64 3.45
N ALA A 127 -9.03 -16.77 4.18
CA ALA A 127 -7.80 -16.01 3.92
C ALA A 127 -7.19 -16.35 2.55
N LEU A 128 -7.17 -17.63 2.17
CA LEU A 128 -6.67 -18.05 0.86
C LEU A 128 -7.58 -17.51 -0.26
N ALA A 129 -8.90 -17.57 -0.08
CA ALA A 129 -9.86 -17.03 -1.03
C ALA A 129 -9.72 -15.51 -1.21
N ALA A 130 -9.46 -14.77 -0.13
CA ALA A 130 -9.17 -13.34 -0.18
C ALA A 130 -7.91 -13.04 -1.00
N ALA A 131 -6.82 -13.80 -0.78
CA ALA A 131 -5.58 -13.64 -1.54
C ALA A 131 -5.75 -13.92 -3.06
N TYR A 132 -6.49 -14.97 -3.41
CA TYR A 132 -6.84 -15.23 -4.82
C TYR A 132 -7.70 -14.13 -5.42
N THR A 133 -8.68 -13.62 -4.65
CA THR A 133 -9.57 -12.52 -5.08
C THR A 133 -8.76 -11.27 -5.42
N ALA A 134 -7.88 -10.84 -4.51
CA ALA A 134 -7.00 -9.70 -4.70
C ALA A 134 -6.16 -9.85 -5.98
N SER A 135 -5.53 -11.02 -6.13
CA SER A 135 -4.66 -11.31 -7.28
C SER A 135 -5.44 -11.35 -8.61
N LEU A 136 -6.64 -11.96 -8.66
CA LEU A 136 -7.45 -12.03 -9.87
C LEU A 136 -7.93 -10.64 -10.29
N ARG A 137 -8.45 -9.86 -9.33
CA ARG A 137 -8.92 -8.49 -9.59
C ARG A 137 -7.79 -7.60 -10.10
N SER A 138 -6.59 -7.70 -9.53
CA SER A 138 -5.41 -6.98 -10.00
C SER A 138 -5.05 -7.35 -11.45
N MET A 139 -5.01 -8.64 -11.79
CA MET A 139 -4.74 -9.08 -13.17
C MET A 139 -5.84 -8.66 -14.16
N LEU A 140 -7.12 -8.70 -13.77
CA LEU A 140 -8.24 -8.23 -14.61
C LEU A 140 -8.15 -6.72 -14.85
N ALA A 141 -7.78 -5.94 -13.84
CA ALA A 141 -7.54 -4.51 -13.99
C ALA A 141 -6.39 -4.23 -14.97
N MET A 142 -5.28 -4.97 -14.87
CA MET A 142 -4.16 -4.87 -15.81
C MET A 142 -4.58 -5.25 -17.24
N PHE A 143 -5.42 -6.29 -17.39
CA PHE A 143 -5.94 -6.70 -18.69
C PHE A 143 -6.77 -5.60 -19.35
N ASN A 144 -7.71 -5.02 -18.61
CA ASN A 144 -8.53 -3.91 -19.07
C ASN A 144 -7.68 -2.70 -19.49
N ARG A 145 -6.59 -2.44 -18.78
CA ARG A 145 -5.69 -1.31 -19.07
C ARG A 145 -4.87 -1.50 -20.34
N ILE A 146 -4.30 -2.69 -20.53
CA ILE A 146 -3.59 -3.03 -21.77
C ILE A 146 -4.56 -2.93 -22.94
N ASP A 147 -5.77 -3.48 -22.81
CA ASP A 147 -6.82 -3.39 -23.84
C ASP A 147 -7.19 -1.94 -24.16
N ALA A 148 -7.45 -1.10 -23.15
CA ALA A 148 -7.76 0.31 -23.33
C ALA A 148 -6.60 1.10 -23.97
N THR A 149 -5.35 0.80 -23.59
CA THR A 149 -4.15 1.42 -24.17
C THR A 149 -4.01 1.05 -25.65
N THR A 150 -4.20 -0.22 -25.98
CA THR A 150 -4.22 -0.69 -27.38
C THR A 150 -5.34 -0.03 -28.17
N ALA A 151 -6.56 0.01 -27.62
CA ALA A 151 -7.72 0.61 -28.28
C ALA A 151 -7.53 2.12 -28.54
N GLU A 152 -6.96 2.85 -27.59
CA GLU A 152 -6.70 4.29 -27.71
C GLU A 152 -5.63 4.60 -28.76
N ALA A 153 -4.53 3.83 -28.78
CA ALA A 153 -3.51 3.95 -29.82
C ALA A 153 -4.07 3.65 -31.22
N LEU A 154 -4.96 2.66 -31.34
CA LEU A 154 -5.69 2.37 -32.58
C LEU A 154 -6.69 3.47 -32.98
N ARG A 155 -7.35 4.10 -32.00
CA ARG A 155 -8.31 5.18 -32.26
C ARG A 155 -7.61 6.44 -32.77
N THR A 156 -6.48 6.79 -32.18
CA THR A 156 -5.74 8.02 -32.50
C THR A 156 -4.78 7.83 -33.69
N GLY A 157 -4.22 6.64 -33.86
CA GLY A 157 -3.08 6.41 -34.76
C GLY A 157 -1.81 7.13 -34.31
N GLY A 158 -1.78 7.57 -33.04
CA GLY A 158 -0.61 8.16 -32.40
C GLY A 158 0.39 7.11 -31.91
N PRO A 159 1.57 7.55 -31.47
CA PRO A 159 2.56 6.65 -30.88
C PRO A 159 2.01 6.00 -29.60
N LEU A 160 2.39 4.74 -29.37
CA LEU A 160 2.07 4.04 -28.13
C LEU A 160 2.77 4.69 -26.92
N PRO A 161 2.09 4.83 -25.77
CA PRO A 161 2.75 5.06 -24.50
C PRO A 161 3.69 3.88 -24.16
N GLN A 162 4.88 4.14 -23.63
CA GLN A 162 5.81 3.07 -23.24
C GLN A 162 5.35 2.27 -22.01
N THR A 163 4.42 2.83 -21.23
CA THR A 163 3.79 2.16 -20.09
C THR A 163 2.31 2.54 -20.08
N PRO A 164 1.39 1.57 -19.94
CA PRO A 164 -0.02 1.87 -19.72
C PRO A 164 -0.19 2.81 -18.51
N PRO A 165 -1.03 3.86 -18.58
CA PRO A 165 -1.26 4.74 -17.44
C PRO A 165 -1.78 3.93 -16.25
N ALA A 166 -1.25 4.19 -15.04
CA ALA A 166 -1.74 3.58 -13.82
C ALA A 166 -3.27 3.78 -13.70
N PRO A 167 -4.01 2.86 -13.07
CA PRO A 167 -5.41 3.09 -12.73
C PRO A 167 -5.49 4.28 -11.78
N ASP A 168 -6.61 4.99 -11.84
CA ASP A 168 -6.97 5.90 -10.76
C ASP A 168 -7.31 5.04 -9.54
N PHE A 169 -6.35 4.88 -8.64
CA PHE A 169 -6.55 4.29 -7.32
C PHE A 169 -7.03 5.37 -6.35
N ALA A 170 -7.94 4.99 -5.45
CA ALA A 170 -8.43 5.91 -4.43
C ALA A 170 -7.32 6.31 -3.46
N TRP A 171 -6.43 5.37 -3.14
CA TRP A 171 -5.32 5.55 -2.23
C TRP A 171 -3.99 5.26 -2.91
N THR A 172 -3.02 6.15 -2.73
CA THR A 172 -1.70 6.11 -3.36
C THR A 172 -0.58 6.33 -2.35
N ASP A 173 0.67 6.25 -2.80
CA ASP A 173 1.84 6.62 -2.01
C ASP A 173 1.81 8.08 -1.56
N GLU A 174 1.17 8.95 -2.35
CA GLU A 174 0.98 10.34 -1.96
C GLU A 174 0.15 10.50 -0.69
N ASP A 175 -0.75 9.55 -0.39
CA ASP A 175 -1.67 9.57 0.77
C ASP A 175 -1.03 9.02 2.05
N LEU A 176 0.00 8.16 1.92
CA LEU A 176 0.60 7.44 3.05
C LEU A 176 1.04 8.36 4.20
N TYR A 177 1.69 9.47 3.86
CA TYR A 177 2.38 10.32 4.83
C TYR A 177 1.91 11.78 4.79
N ARG A 178 0.73 12.04 4.20
CA ARG A 178 0.13 13.39 4.24
C ARG A 178 -0.07 13.81 5.70
N GLY A 179 0.26 15.05 6.04
CA GLY A 179 -0.02 15.60 7.38
C GLY A 179 0.91 15.17 8.52
N GLY A 180 1.86 14.24 8.29
CA GLY A 180 2.91 13.94 9.27
C GLY A 180 3.77 15.18 9.60
N VAL A 181 4.44 15.20 10.75
CA VAL A 181 5.31 16.32 11.15
C VAL A 181 6.44 16.46 10.12
N ASP A 182 6.47 17.58 9.39
CA ASP A 182 7.36 17.78 8.22
C ASP A 182 7.26 16.66 7.16
N GLY A 183 6.09 16.02 7.09
CA GLY A 183 5.80 14.89 6.21
C GLY A 183 6.26 13.53 6.73
N ALA A 184 6.90 13.44 7.91
CA ALA A 184 7.35 12.20 8.54
C ALA A 184 6.26 11.55 9.41
N PRO A 185 6.20 10.19 9.45
CA PRO A 185 5.34 9.49 10.39
C PRO A 185 5.56 10.00 11.82
N ALA A 186 4.47 10.33 12.50
CA ALA A 186 4.50 10.84 13.86
C ALA A 186 3.47 10.15 14.75
N GLY A 187 3.69 10.18 16.06
CA GLY A 187 2.71 9.67 17.01
C GLY A 187 1.35 10.36 16.93
N SER A 188 1.28 11.60 16.43
CA SER A 188 0.03 12.33 16.20
C SER A 188 -0.81 11.80 15.04
N ASP A 189 -0.24 10.94 14.21
CA ASP A 189 -0.89 10.44 13.00
C ASP A 189 -1.91 9.33 13.32
N VAL A 190 -1.74 8.66 14.47
CA VAL A 190 -2.59 7.55 14.86
C VAL A 190 -3.87 8.04 15.52
N ASN A 191 -4.95 7.34 15.22
CA ASN A 191 -6.27 7.57 15.79
C ASN A 191 -6.99 6.22 15.92
N GLN A 192 -7.03 5.66 17.12
CA GLN A 192 -7.67 4.35 17.36
C GLN A 192 -9.19 4.36 17.19
N ASP A 193 -9.83 5.50 17.44
CA ASP A 193 -11.29 5.61 17.54
C ASP A 193 -11.90 4.52 18.44
N GLY A 194 -12.73 3.63 17.88
CA GLY A 194 -13.56 2.68 18.62
C GLY A 194 -13.03 1.25 18.66
N ILE A 195 -11.91 0.94 18.01
CA ILE A 195 -11.37 -0.43 17.95
C ILE A 195 -10.53 -0.72 19.20
N GLY A 196 -10.72 -1.90 19.79
CA GLY A 196 -10.08 -2.31 21.04
C GLY A 196 -8.60 -2.71 20.92
N ASP A 197 -7.84 -2.12 20.01
CA ASP A 197 -6.48 -2.53 19.63
C ASP A 197 -5.37 -1.59 20.17
N CYS A 198 -5.57 -1.00 21.35
CA CYS A 198 -4.76 0.14 21.84
C CYS A 198 -3.28 -0.20 21.97
N TYR A 199 -3.02 -1.47 22.28
CA TYR A 199 -1.68 -2.05 22.31
C TYR A 199 -0.94 -1.94 20.97
N LEU A 200 -1.63 -2.04 19.83
CA LEU A 200 -1.05 -1.89 18.50
C LEU A 200 -0.87 -0.41 18.16
N VAL A 201 -1.93 0.38 18.29
CA VAL A 201 -1.93 1.81 17.90
C VAL A 201 -0.93 2.62 18.73
N ALA A 202 -0.84 2.38 20.03
CA ALA A 202 0.18 2.99 20.88
C ALA A 202 1.60 2.53 20.52
N THR A 203 1.77 1.27 20.09
CA THR A 203 3.08 0.76 19.62
C THR A 203 3.48 1.44 18.32
N MET A 204 2.56 1.64 17.38
CA MET A 204 2.80 2.41 16.15
C MET A 204 3.22 3.84 16.47
N SER A 205 2.53 4.50 17.40
CA SER A 205 2.91 5.83 17.88
C SER A 205 4.31 5.85 18.48
N ALA A 206 4.65 4.87 19.33
CA ALA A 206 5.96 4.79 19.97
C ALA A 206 7.09 4.57 18.96
N ILE A 207 6.86 3.75 17.92
CA ILE A 207 7.82 3.54 16.83
C ILE A 207 7.98 4.81 16.00
N ALA A 208 6.88 5.48 15.64
CA ALA A 208 6.94 6.74 14.90
C ALA A 208 7.71 7.82 15.69
N HIS A 209 7.52 7.87 17.01
CA HIS A 209 8.28 8.78 17.87
C HIS A 209 9.78 8.44 17.93
N ALA A 210 10.10 7.15 18.01
CA ALA A 210 11.47 6.66 18.12
C ALA A 210 12.28 6.84 16.82
N ASP A 211 11.72 6.35 15.69
CA ASP A 211 12.31 6.43 14.36
C ASP A 211 11.23 6.41 13.26
N PRO A 212 10.82 7.58 12.75
CA PRO A 212 9.87 7.68 11.65
C PRO A 212 10.30 6.94 10.37
N GLN A 213 11.61 6.77 10.13
CA GLN A 213 12.10 6.09 8.92
C GLN A 213 11.82 4.59 8.99
N TRP A 214 11.79 4.00 10.19
CA TRP A 214 11.45 2.59 10.37
C TRP A 214 10.10 2.21 9.74
N ILE A 215 9.11 3.09 9.86
CA ILE A 215 7.77 2.92 9.25
C ILE A 215 7.87 3.06 7.74
N ARG A 216 8.59 4.07 7.24
CA ARG A 216 8.74 4.31 5.80
C ARG A 216 9.42 3.16 5.08
N ASP A 217 10.47 2.61 5.67
CA ASP A 217 11.24 1.52 5.10
C ASP A 217 10.43 0.20 5.02
N ARG A 218 9.29 0.14 5.73
CA ARG A 218 8.45 -1.05 5.83
C ARG A 218 7.16 -0.98 5.04
N ILE A 219 6.78 0.17 4.48
CA ILE A 219 5.57 0.31 3.69
C ILE A 219 5.96 0.81 2.29
N SER A 220 5.72 -0.02 1.29
CA SER A 220 5.89 0.36 -0.11
C SER A 220 4.55 0.29 -0.86
N TYR A 221 4.44 0.99 -1.99
CA TYR A 221 3.25 1.04 -2.82
C TYR A 221 3.59 0.71 -4.28
N ASP A 222 2.77 -0.13 -4.90
CA ASP A 222 2.89 -0.46 -6.32
C ASP A 222 1.83 0.31 -7.13
N PRO A 223 2.20 1.35 -7.90
CA PRO A 223 1.25 2.14 -8.69
C PRO A 223 0.65 1.36 -9.86
N GLN A 224 1.16 0.16 -10.20
CA GLN A 224 0.57 -0.68 -11.23
C GLN A 224 -0.57 -1.53 -10.68
N THR A 225 -0.48 -1.99 -9.44
CA THR A 225 -1.46 -2.90 -8.82
C THR A 225 -2.33 -2.23 -7.76
N GLY A 226 -1.93 -1.07 -7.25
CA GLY A 226 -2.62 -0.34 -6.18
C GLY A 226 -2.45 -0.99 -4.82
N LEU A 227 -1.51 -1.93 -4.71
CA LEU A 227 -1.24 -2.67 -3.48
C LEU A 227 -0.22 -1.91 -2.64
N PHE A 228 -0.48 -1.86 -1.34
CA PHE A 228 0.53 -1.56 -0.36
C PHE A 228 1.19 -2.87 0.07
N ASP A 229 2.49 -2.84 0.30
CA ASP A 229 3.26 -3.96 0.80
C ASP A 229 3.91 -3.57 2.12
N VAL A 230 3.56 -4.30 3.18
CA VAL A 230 4.01 -4.02 4.54
C VAL A 230 4.93 -5.14 5.03
N THR A 231 6.14 -4.78 5.46
CA THR A 231 7.10 -5.74 6.01
C THR A 231 6.91 -5.91 7.52
N MET A 232 6.51 -7.12 7.94
CA MET A 232 6.21 -7.46 9.34
C MET A 232 6.87 -8.77 9.76
N TRP A 233 7.13 -8.93 11.05
CA TRP A 233 7.67 -10.16 11.62
C TRP A 233 6.55 -11.14 12.00
N ASP A 234 6.62 -12.37 11.50
CA ASP A 234 5.60 -13.41 11.77
C ASP A 234 5.85 -14.23 13.05
N GLY A 235 6.93 -13.94 13.79
CA GLY A 235 7.43 -14.72 14.93
C GLY A 235 8.64 -15.60 14.57
N ALA A 236 8.92 -15.81 13.28
CA ALA A 236 10.04 -16.59 12.80
C ALA A 236 10.89 -15.85 11.74
N GLY A 237 10.31 -14.91 11.01
CA GLY A 237 10.97 -14.18 9.94
C GLY A 237 10.20 -12.93 9.50
N TRP A 238 10.89 -12.06 8.77
CA TRP A 238 10.25 -10.95 8.05
C TRP A 238 9.41 -11.47 6.89
N ARG A 239 8.21 -10.91 6.74
CA ARG A 239 7.20 -11.23 5.72
C ARG A 239 6.67 -9.96 5.09
N HIS A 240 6.40 -10.06 3.80
CA HIS A 240 5.71 -9.06 3.00
C HIS A 240 4.20 -9.35 3.05
N ILE A 241 3.44 -8.42 3.61
CA ILE A 241 1.99 -8.50 3.77
C ILE A 241 1.36 -7.53 2.77
N SER A 242 0.69 -8.08 1.76
CA SER A 242 -0.03 -7.26 0.78
C SER A 242 -1.35 -6.75 1.36
N VAL A 243 -1.56 -5.44 1.27
CA VAL A 243 -2.77 -4.73 1.68
C VAL A 243 -3.41 -4.12 0.42
N THR A 244 -4.66 -4.48 0.16
CA THR A 244 -5.39 -3.98 -1.00
C THR A 244 -6.13 -2.68 -0.70
N GLN A 245 -6.56 -1.98 -1.74
CA GLN A 245 -7.46 -0.82 -1.61
C GLN A 245 -8.73 -1.16 -0.82
N ALA A 246 -9.28 -2.38 -1.01
CA ALA A 246 -10.47 -2.82 -0.30
C ALA A 246 -10.20 -3.09 1.20
N ASP A 247 -8.98 -3.50 1.56
CA ASP A 247 -8.59 -3.67 2.96
C ASP A 247 -8.50 -2.30 3.64
N VAL A 248 -7.92 -1.30 2.96
CA VAL A 248 -7.87 0.10 3.41
C VAL A 248 -9.27 0.68 3.55
N ASP A 249 -10.14 0.52 2.56
CA ASP A 249 -11.53 1.00 2.62
C ASP A 249 -12.32 0.34 3.76
N ALA A 250 -12.11 -0.96 3.98
CA ALA A 250 -12.76 -1.70 5.08
C ALA A 250 -12.26 -1.25 6.46
N ASN A 251 -10.97 -0.91 6.56
CA ASN A 251 -10.37 -0.34 7.76
C ASN A 251 -10.99 1.03 8.09
N ILE A 252 -10.96 1.96 7.13
CA ILE A 252 -11.55 3.31 7.26
C ILE A 252 -13.04 3.22 7.61
N ALA A 253 -13.80 2.36 6.92
CA ALA A 253 -15.23 2.19 7.20
C ALA A 253 -15.54 1.63 8.59
N ALA A 254 -14.58 0.95 9.22
CA ALA A 254 -14.72 0.37 10.54
C ALA A 254 -14.24 1.28 11.69
N GLY A 255 -13.71 2.48 11.38
CA GLY A 255 -13.16 3.36 12.40
C GLY A 255 -11.75 2.96 12.84
N GLY A 256 -10.87 2.64 11.89
CA GLY A 256 -9.53 2.13 12.16
C GLY A 256 -8.50 3.20 12.52
N ALA A 257 -7.23 2.80 12.62
CA ALA A 257 -6.16 3.54 13.29
C ALA A 257 -5.74 4.91 12.67
N SER A 258 -6.42 5.41 11.64
CA SER A 258 -6.07 6.63 10.89
C SER A 258 -7.23 7.61 10.86
N GLY A 259 -6.96 8.89 11.14
CA GLY A 259 -8.00 9.94 11.11
C GLY A 259 -8.58 10.31 9.72
N VAL A 260 -8.29 9.52 8.68
CA VAL A 260 -8.86 9.70 7.33
C VAL A 260 -10.39 9.54 7.33
N ASP A 261 -10.89 8.62 8.14
CA ASP A 261 -12.32 8.38 8.38
C ASP A 261 -13.04 9.55 9.07
N ASN A 262 -12.32 10.30 9.90
CA ASN A 262 -12.84 11.44 10.67
C ASN A 262 -12.89 12.75 9.85
N VAL A 263 -12.69 12.67 8.53
CA VAL A 263 -12.68 13.81 7.59
C VAL A 263 -11.61 14.85 7.99
N VAL A 264 -10.57 14.41 8.70
CA VAL A 264 -9.43 15.26 9.02
C VAL A 264 -8.67 15.51 7.72
N THR A 265 -8.75 16.74 7.22
CA THR A 265 -8.16 17.10 5.94
C THR A 265 -6.65 16.89 5.99
N GLY A 266 -6.15 15.99 5.14
CA GLY A 266 -4.73 15.67 5.06
C GLY A 266 -4.22 14.69 6.11
N ALA A 267 -5.10 13.92 6.78
CA ALA A 267 -4.66 12.84 7.64
C ALA A 267 -3.86 11.78 6.87
N PRO A 268 -2.79 11.24 7.48
CA PRO A 268 -1.95 10.22 6.85
C PRO A 268 -2.63 8.85 6.81
N LEU A 269 -2.45 8.13 5.70
CA LEU A 269 -3.01 6.80 5.50
C LEU A 269 -2.18 5.67 6.14
N TRP A 270 -0.89 5.89 6.43
CA TRP A 270 -0.01 4.83 6.93
C TRP A 270 -0.55 4.05 8.14
N PRO A 271 -1.29 4.64 9.10
CA PRO A 271 -1.83 3.89 10.22
C PRO A 271 -2.84 2.82 9.79
N ALA A 272 -3.76 3.16 8.88
CA ALA A 272 -4.78 2.24 8.36
C ALA A 272 -4.13 1.11 7.54
N VAL A 273 -3.10 1.41 6.76
CA VAL A 273 -2.35 0.42 5.98
C VAL A 273 -1.63 -0.57 6.91
N LEU A 274 -0.95 -0.07 7.94
CA LEU A 274 -0.20 -0.89 8.89
C LEU A 274 -1.13 -1.73 9.78
N GLU A 275 -2.24 -1.17 10.28
CA GLU A 275 -3.25 -1.90 11.04
C GLU A 275 -3.89 -3.03 10.20
N SER A 276 -4.22 -2.75 8.93
CA SER A 276 -4.75 -3.75 7.99
C SER A 276 -3.77 -4.90 7.75
N ALA A 277 -2.47 -4.59 7.63
CA ALA A 277 -1.43 -5.61 7.53
C ALA A 277 -1.32 -6.44 8.81
N TYR A 278 -1.37 -5.80 9.99
CA TYR A 278 -1.34 -6.49 11.28
C TYR A 278 -2.54 -7.44 11.45
N ALA A 279 -3.74 -6.99 11.10
CA ALA A 279 -4.95 -7.80 11.09
C ALA A 279 -4.83 -9.00 10.13
N THR A 280 -4.27 -8.79 8.94
CA THR A 280 -4.00 -9.88 7.98
C THR A 280 -3.04 -10.92 8.55
N LEU A 281 -2.00 -10.48 9.26
CA LEU A 281 -0.99 -11.35 9.86
C LEU A 281 -1.50 -12.11 11.10
N LYS A 282 -2.20 -11.44 12.01
CA LYS A 282 -2.54 -11.97 13.35
C LYS A 282 -3.97 -12.50 13.45
N ALA A 283 -4.89 -12.01 12.63
CA ALA A 283 -6.31 -12.40 12.64
C ALA A 283 -6.84 -12.65 11.21
N PRO A 284 -6.23 -13.57 10.46
CA PRO A 284 -6.53 -13.77 9.04
C PRO A 284 -8.02 -14.05 8.80
N GLY A 285 -8.66 -13.20 7.98
CA GLY A 285 -10.07 -13.31 7.63
C GLY A 285 -11.06 -12.71 8.64
N GLN A 286 -10.58 -12.08 9.72
CA GLN A 286 -11.43 -11.42 10.71
C GLN A 286 -11.47 -9.88 10.58
N GLY A 287 -10.59 -9.31 9.74
CA GLY A 287 -10.42 -7.85 9.66
C GLY A 287 -9.86 -7.27 10.96
N ILE A 288 -9.96 -5.95 11.11
CA ILE A 288 -9.43 -5.25 12.28
C ILE A 288 -10.19 -5.57 13.59
N GLN A 289 -11.42 -6.08 13.52
CA GLN A 289 -12.15 -6.55 14.71
C GLN A 289 -11.48 -7.80 15.32
N GLY A 290 -10.70 -8.55 14.54
CA GLY A 290 -10.00 -9.73 15.00
C GLY A 290 -8.75 -9.44 15.86
N ILE A 291 -8.33 -8.18 15.94
CA ILE A 291 -7.12 -7.77 16.68
C ILE A 291 -7.42 -6.99 17.97
N GLU A 292 -8.69 -6.95 18.42
CA GLU A 292 -9.03 -6.34 19.69
C GLU A 292 -8.43 -7.10 20.91
N ARG A 293 -8.22 -6.38 22.01
CA ARG A 293 -7.86 -6.93 23.34
C ARG A 293 -6.50 -7.65 23.40
N GLY A 294 -5.54 -7.19 22.61
CA GLY A 294 -4.16 -7.68 22.66
C GLY A 294 -3.29 -7.00 23.72
N VAL A 295 -1.99 -7.29 23.66
CA VAL A 295 -0.96 -6.76 24.57
C VAL A 295 0.25 -6.29 23.78
N THR A 296 1.06 -5.39 24.34
CA THR A 296 2.14 -4.70 23.59
C THR A 296 3.25 -5.60 23.05
N PRO A 297 3.74 -6.67 23.73
CA PRO A 297 4.91 -7.41 23.23
C PRO A 297 4.69 -8.07 21.85
N PRO A 298 3.58 -8.78 21.57
CA PRO A 298 3.32 -9.32 20.23
C PRO A 298 3.10 -8.26 19.13
N ALA A 299 2.61 -7.07 19.48
CA ALA A 299 2.53 -5.95 18.53
C ALA A 299 3.91 -5.40 18.21
N LEU A 300 4.69 -5.13 19.24
CA LEU A 300 6.07 -4.66 19.10
C LEU A 300 6.91 -5.67 18.31
N GLU A 301 6.78 -6.96 18.61
CA GLU A 301 7.48 -8.02 17.89
C GLU A 301 7.13 -8.01 16.40
N ALA A 302 5.84 -7.94 16.06
CA ALA A 302 5.42 -7.92 14.66
C ALA A 302 5.96 -6.70 13.89
N LEU A 303 6.12 -5.56 14.54
CA LEU A 303 6.56 -4.32 13.91
C LEU A 303 8.09 -4.14 13.91
N THR A 304 8.79 -4.78 14.84
CA THR A 304 10.23 -4.52 15.07
C THR A 304 11.13 -5.75 14.97
N GLY A 305 10.55 -6.96 15.03
CA GLY A 305 11.28 -8.22 15.20
C GLY A 305 11.70 -8.50 16.65
N ASN A 306 11.34 -7.64 17.59
CA ASN A 306 11.70 -7.74 19.00
C ASN A 306 10.46 -7.53 19.89
N ASP A 307 10.19 -8.42 20.83
CA ASP A 307 9.04 -8.32 21.75
C ASP A 307 9.25 -7.31 22.90
N GLY A 308 10.48 -6.81 23.02
CA GLY A 308 10.89 -5.79 23.97
C GLY A 308 11.26 -6.33 25.34
N ARG A 309 11.81 -5.44 26.16
CA ARG A 309 12.00 -5.66 27.59
C ARG A 309 10.82 -5.07 28.33
N TRP A 310 10.11 -5.91 29.07
CA TRP A 310 9.07 -5.47 30.00
C TRP A 310 9.60 -5.15 31.39
N ILE A 311 9.04 -4.12 32.00
CA ILE A 311 9.23 -3.74 33.39
C ILE A 311 7.85 -3.80 34.04
N ILE A 312 7.75 -4.44 35.20
CA ILE A 312 6.50 -4.52 35.98
C ILE A 312 6.67 -3.60 37.19
N PRO A 313 6.09 -2.39 37.19
CA PRO A 313 6.37 -1.43 38.25
C PRO A 313 5.91 -1.91 39.64
N ALA A 314 4.89 -2.79 39.68
CA ALA A 314 4.45 -3.44 40.91
C ALA A 314 5.52 -4.36 41.55
N THR A 315 6.68 -4.61 40.94
CA THR A 315 7.81 -5.31 41.58
C THR A 315 8.88 -4.38 42.13
N GLU A 316 8.82 -3.09 41.81
CA GLU A 316 9.81 -2.07 42.18
C GLU A 316 9.86 -1.80 43.68
N TRP A 317 8.70 -1.82 44.35
CA TRP A 317 8.64 -1.62 45.80
C TRP A 317 9.29 -2.79 46.57
N MET A 318 9.41 -3.98 45.95
CA MET A 318 10.18 -5.11 46.50
C MET A 318 11.68 -5.01 46.18
N THR A 319 12.04 -4.28 45.12
CA THR A 319 13.41 -4.12 44.64
C THR A 319 13.66 -2.64 44.29
N PRO A 320 13.93 -1.75 45.27
CA PRO A 320 13.93 -0.28 45.11
C PRO A 320 15.03 0.30 44.19
N SER A 321 15.63 -0.52 43.33
CA SER A 321 16.84 -0.28 42.58
C SER A 321 16.67 -0.44 41.06
N GLN A 322 15.47 -0.63 40.51
CA GLN A 322 15.36 -0.87 39.07
C GLN A 322 15.56 0.42 38.24
N ASN A 323 15.61 1.61 38.85
CA ASN A 323 15.94 2.87 38.15
C ASN A 323 15.08 3.07 36.88
N ILE A 324 13.74 2.95 37.02
CA ILE A 324 12.81 3.01 35.89
C ILE A 324 12.98 4.30 35.09
N ASP A 325 13.11 5.44 35.77
CA ASP A 325 13.36 6.72 35.13
C ASP A 325 14.63 6.68 34.28
N GLY A 326 15.72 6.12 34.81
CA GLY A 326 16.95 5.90 34.06
C GLY A 326 16.78 4.98 32.85
N GLN A 327 16.02 3.89 32.99
CA GLN A 327 15.75 2.96 31.89
C GLN A 327 14.89 3.60 30.79
N ILE A 328 13.88 4.40 31.15
CA ILE A 328 13.06 5.17 30.20
C ILE A 328 13.94 6.23 29.52
N ALA A 329 14.72 7.00 30.29
CA ALA A 329 15.60 8.03 29.74
C ALA A 329 16.63 7.44 28.76
N GLU A 330 17.25 6.31 29.10
CA GLU A 330 18.17 5.59 28.23
C GLU A 330 17.47 5.16 26.94
N ALA A 331 16.28 4.56 27.04
CA ALA A 331 15.50 4.12 25.89
C ALA A 331 15.14 5.28 24.95
N LEU A 332 14.59 6.37 25.48
CA LEU A 332 14.23 7.56 24.70
C LEU A 332 15.47 8.18 24.02
N SER A 333 16.59 8.28 24.75
CA SER A 333 17.84 8.79 24.18
C SER A 333 18.45 7.88 23.11
N GLY A 334 18.17 6.58 23.20
CA GLY A 334 18.60 5.55 22.26
C GLY A 334 17.62 5.32 21.11
N HIS A 335 16.62 6.19 20.92
CA HIS A 335 15.58 6.04 19.90
C HIS A 335 14.88 4.67 19.96
N GLN A 336 14.54 4.23 21.18
CA GLN A 336 13.75 3.02 21.40
C GLN A 336 12.27 3.36 21.62
N PRO A 337 11.33 2.60 21.03
CA PRO A 337 9.93 2.77 21.33
C PRO A 337 9.64 2.33 22.77
N VAL A 338 8.87 3.14 23.50
CA VAL A 338 8.49 2.88 24.88
C VAL A 338 6.97 2.97 25.01
N MET A 339 6.34 1.92 25.52
CA MET A 339 4.90 1.86 25.76
C MET A 339 4.61 1.62 27.23
N LEU A 340 3.49 2.18 27.71
CA LEU A 340 2.99 2.05 29.06
C LEU A 340 1.58 1.45 29.01
N SER A 341 1.40 0.28 29.62
CA SER A 341 0.10 -0.37 29.77
C SER A 341 -0.45 -0.12 31.18
N THR A 342 -1.71 0.27 31.27
CA THR A 342 -2.41 0.48 32.54
C THR A 342 -3.12 -0.79 32.99
N SER A 343 -3.36 -0.86 34.30
CA SER A 343 -4.05 -1.95 34.98
C SER A 343 -5.54 -1.63 35.15
N VAL A 344 -6.25 -2.42 35.97
CA VAL A 344 -7.63 -2.14 36.41
C VAL A 344 -7.68 -1.20 37.62
N PHE A 345 -6.52 -0.76 38.12
CA PHE A 345 -6.45 0.17 39.24
C PHE A 345 -6.53 1.60 38.71
N GLY A 346 -7.61 2.28 39.08
CA GLY A 346 -7.89 3.64 38.65
C GLY A 346 -6.79 4.63 39.02
N GLY A 347 -6.63 5.64 38.18
CA GLY A 347 -5.64 6.70 38.33
C GLY A 347 -5.94 7.87 37.39
N PRO A 348 -4.95 8.73 37.08
CA PRO A 348 -5.11 9.81 36.10
C PRO A 348 -5.18 9.30 34.65
N LEU A 349 -5.00 8.00 34.43
CA LEU A 349 -5.03 7.34 33.12
C LEU A 349 -6.22 6.40 33.04
N ASP A 350 -6.66 6.11 31.81
CA ASP A 350 -7.72 5.16 31.52
C ASP A 350 -7.30 3.73 31.83
N ASP A 351 -8.24 2.95 32.35
CA ASP A 351 -8.01 1.56 32.76
C ASP A 351 -7.89 0.63 31.55
N MET A 352 -7.06 -0.41 31.66
CA MET A 352 -6.84 -1.42 30.61
C MET A 352 -6.49 -0.81 29.24
N HIS A 353 -5.68 0.25 29.25
CA HIS A 353 -5.31 1.03 28.08
C HIS A 353 -3.78 1.07 27.88
N VAL A 354 -3.33 1.46 26.69
CA VAL A 354 -1.92 1.59 26.36
C VAL A 354 -1.61 2.98 25.84
N TYR A 355 -0.55 3.58 26.37
CA TYR A 355 0.00 4.86 25.95
C TYR A 355 1.42 4.66 25.40
N SER A 356 1.87 5.54 24.52
CA SER A 356 3.30 5.67 24.22
C SER A 356 3.94 6.69 25.16
N ILE A 357 5.19 6.45 25.56
CA ILE A 357 6.00 7.42 26.30
C ILE A 357 6.85 8.18 25.29
N GLU A 358 6.65 9.50 25.22
CA GLU A 358 7.34 10.39 24.26
C GLU A 358 8.34 11.33 24.93
N GLY A 359 8.40 11.33 26.27
CA GLY A 359 9.26 12.23 26.99
C GLY A 359 9.40 11.89 28.45
N LEU A 360 10.53 12.28 29.02
CA LEU A 360 10.79 12.24 30.44
C LEU A 360 11.62 13.46 30.83
N ALA A 361 11.14 14.23 31.82
CA ALA A 361 11.84 15.39 32.35
C ALA A 361 12.03 15.24 33.87
N GLY A 362 13.24 15.49 34.36
CA GLY A 362 13.60 15.28 35.77
C GLY A 362 14.08 13.87 36.06
N THR A 363 14.13 13.48 37.34
CA THR A 363 14.67 12.19 37.79
C THR A 363 13.89 11.63 38.97
N GLY A 364 14.03 10.33 39.19
CA GLY A 364 13.37 9.57 40.24
C GLY A 364 11.85 9.62 40.15
N SER A 365 11.18 9.45 41.28
CA SER A 365 9.71 9.48 41.37
C SER A 365 9.10 10.84 41.06
N ASP A 366 9.90 11.91 41.04
CA ASP A 366 9.45 13.27 40.69
C ASP A 366 9.59 13.60 39.20
N ALA A 367 10.16 12.69 38.40
CA ALA A 367 10.22 12.86 36.96
C ALA A 367 8.80 12.99 36.38
N VAL A 368 8.64 13.87 35.39
CA VAL A 368 7.40 14.05 34.63
C VAL A 368 7.52 13.26 33.34
N VAL A 369 6.59 12.34 33.13
CA VAL A 369 6.46 11.52 31.92
C VAL A 369 5.48 12.21 30.99
N THR A 370 5.86 12.36 29.72
CA THR A 370 4.96 12.78 28.64
C THR A 370 4.43 11.54 27.95
N LEU A 371 3.12 11.33 28.03
CA LEU A 371 2.39 10.20 27.46
C LEU A 371 1.57 10.67 26.26
N ARG A 372 1.48 9.87 25.22
CA ARG A 372 0.49 10.05 24.15
C ARG A 372 -0.60 9.00 24.24
N ASN A 373 -1.85 9.47 24.19
CA ASN A 373 -3.04 8.64 24.10
C ASN A 373 -3.32 8.26 22.62
N PRO A 374 -3.44 6.98 22.26
CA PRO A 374 -3.68 6.56 20.88
C PRO A 374 -5.10 6.84 20.35
N TRP A 375 -6.05 7.26 21.19
CA TRP A 375 -7.46 7.48 20.79
C TRP A 375 -7.74 8.63 19.82
N GLY A 376 -6.72 9.40 19.45
CA GLY A 376 -6.89 10.57 18.59
C GLY A 376 -7.52 11.79 19.29
N PRO A 377 -7.80 12.86 18.52
CA PRO A 377 -8.09 14.19 19.05
C PRO A 377 -9.49 14.35 19.68
N ASP A 378 -10.45 13.50 19.32
CA ASP A 378 -11.86 13.64 19.73
C ASP A 378 -12.22 12.86 21.00
N SER A 379 -11.29 12.05 21.52
CA SER A 379 -11.56 11.04 22.55
C SER A 379 -10.79 11.25 23.86
N GLY A 380 -10.07 12.36 24.01
CA GLY A 380 -9.35 12.71 25.24
C GLY A 380 -8.18 13.66 24.98
N PRO A 381 -7.43 14.06 26.03
CA PRO A 381 -6.20 14.80 25.83
C PRO A 381 -5.19 13.92 25.05
N PRO A 382 -4.72 14.36 23.88
CA PRO A 382 -3.81 13.56 23.05
C PRO A 382 -2.43 13.39 23.70
N VAL A 383 -2.04 14.35 24.55
CA VAL A 383 -0.81 14.32 25.33
C VAL A 383 -1.14 14.54 26.80
N ILE A 384 -0.60 13.70 27.67
CA ILE A 384 -0.80 13.72 29.11
C ILE A 384 0.57 13.83 29.78
N GLU A 385 0.73 14.79 30.68
CA GLU A 385 1.88 14.87 31.56
C GLU A 385 1.52 14.32 32.93
N ALA A 386 2.29 13.35 33.43
CA ALA A 386 2.06 12.74 34.72
C ALA A 386 3.38 12.48 35.45
N ARG A 387 3.36 12.64 36.77
CA ARG A 387 4.53 12.33 37.60
C ARG A 387 4.75 10.82 37.65
N LEU A 388 5.97 10.38 37.34
CA LEU A 388 6.33 8.96 37.25
C LEU A 388 5.94 8.20 38.52
N GLY A 389 6.24 8.76 39.70
CA GLY A 389 5.92 8.12 40.97
C GLY A 389 4.43 7.85 41.19
N ASP A 390 3.55 8.68 40.63
CA ASP A 390 2.11 8.48 40.71
C ASP A 390 1.66 7.36 39.75
N LEU A 391 2.38 7.17 38.64
CA LEU A 391 2.13 6.10 37.67
C LEU A 391 2.60 4.73 38.15
N ILE A 392 3.75 4.67 38.84
CA ILE A 392 4.40 3.41 39.26
C ILE A 392 4.11 3.03 40.73
N GLY A 393 3.37 3.86 41.47
CA GLY A 393 2.96 3.56 42.84
C GLY A 393 4.05 3.80 43.89
N THR A 394 4.95 4.76 43.65
CA THR A 394 6.02 5.19 44.57
C THR A 394 5.83 6.62 45.10
N GLY A 395 4.76 7.32 44.67
CA GLY A 395 4.40 8.65 45.17
C GLY A 395 3.78 8.62 46.58
N PRO A 396 3.82 9.74 47.33
CA PRO A 396 3.27 9.83 48.69
C PRO A 396 1.74 9.62 48.77
N ALA A 397 1.04 9.70 47.63
CA ALA A 397 -0.40 9.47 47.52
C ALA A 397 -0.78 8.04 47.12
N ALA A 398 0.17 7.24 46.62
CA ALA A 398 -0.07 5.87 46.17
C ALA A 398 0.26 4.88 47.28
N GLY A 399 -0.65 3.93 47.56
CA GLY A 399 -0.32 2.79 48.42
C GLY A 399 0.87 2.02 47.81
N LEU A 400 1.81 1.59 48.66
CA LEU A 400 3.05 0.89 48.26
C LEU A 400 2.82 -0.09 47.09
N GLY A 401 3.29 0.26 45.89
CA GLY A 401 3.29 -0.64 44.74
C GLY A 401 1.97 -0.81 43.97
N LEU A 402 0.95 0.02 44.23
CA LEU A 402 -0.37 -0.03 43.57
C LEU A 402 -0.61 1.19 42.67
N GLY A 403 0.33 1.47 41.77
CA GLY A 403 0.16 2.48 40.72
C GLY A 403 -0.70 1.97 39.56
N PRO A 404 -1.26 2.87 38.72
CA PRO A 404 -2.08 2.48 37.58
C PRO A 404 -1.29 1.72 36.51
N THR A 405 0.04 1.78 36.49
CA THR A 405 0.87 1.11 35.48
C THR A 405 1.02 -0.39 35.73
N ALA A 406 0.54 -1.21 34.80
CA ALA A 406 0.73 -2.66 34.78
C ALA A 406 2.11 -3.04 34.22
N MET A 407 2.53 -2.40 33.13
CA MET A 407 3.74 -2.76 32.40
C MET A 407 4.31 -1.55 31.66
N ILE A 408 5.64 -1.44 31.62
CA ILE A 408 6.36 -0.60 30.66
C ILE A 408 7.10 -1.54 29.71
N ASN A 409 6.87 -1.42 28.40
CA ASN A 409 7.55 -2.23 27.40
C ASN A 409 8.51 -1.35 26.58
N ILE A 410 9.79 -1.70 26.56
CA ILE A 410 10.86 -0.98 25.85
C ILE A 410 11.34 -1.85 24.70
N GLY A 411 11.11 -1.39 23.47
CA GLY A 411 11.48 -2.13 22.27
C GLY A 411 12.84 -1.80 21.69
N ARG A 412 13.24 -2.58 20.69
CA ARG A 412 14.42 -2.32 19.85
C ARG A 412 14.06 -2.55 18.40
N MET A 413 14.47 -1.65 17.53
CA MET A 413 14.23 -1.76 16.09
C MET A 413 15.37 -2.56 15.45
N GLY A 414 15.04 -3.70 14.86
CA GLY A 414 15.99 -4.57 14.17
C GLY A 414 16.77 -5.47 15.13
N SER A 415 16.54 -6.78 15.01
CA SER A 415 17.32 -7.83 15.68
C SER A 415 18.25 -8.53 14.70
#